data_AF-A0A7J4Q9V4-F1
#
_entry.id   AF-A0A7J4Q9V4-F1
#
_cell.length_a   1.000
_cell.length_b   1.000
_cell.length_c   1.000
_cell.angle_alpha   90.00
_cell.angle_beta   90.00
_cell.angle_gamma   90.00
#
_symmetry.space_group_name_H-M   'P 1'
#
loop_
_entity.id
_entity.type
_entity.pdbx_description
1 polymer ?
#
loop_
_entity_poly.entity_id
_entity_poly.type
_entity_poly.pdbx_seq_one_letter_code
_entity_poly.pdbx_strand_id
1 'polypeptide(L)'
;MEHCQKCGARLEEDDEFCPECGSRIGNGKQGIQPTESIPAIEAERKLQQPKKHRFLSFVLIIIAIVFLAKACATFGDYAKDSEPYYETASYVPETSNSRIVTIPTPPPRETFPTPAEVQEPDRSEECRGVAAMITDACESSGFSVYDYFTVENTGSRPIAGFNARYYTDAASKDDDRLFAPIDIGASHQYYTYYGGVKMIEVVPIIVVDGEEVVCDNNIARYGNTYGERLPDCSAGGPYQGTETTPAVTQTNPSYGYDSTYDTG
;
A
#
# COMPACT_ATOMS: atom_id res chain seq x y z
N MET A 1 39.07 -21.47 14.96
CA MET A 1 38.02 -20.53 15.42
C MET A 1 37.28 -20.03 14.20
N GLU A 2 36.14 -20.64 13.92
CA GLU A 2 35.26 -20.22 12.82
C GLU A 2 34.15 -19.32 13.39
N HIS A 3 33.61 -18.44 12.55
CA HIS A 3 32.51 -17.56 12.89
C HIS A 3 31.34 -17.83 11.93
N CYS A 4 30.11 -17.71 12.44
CA CYS A 4 28.92 -17.87 11.63
C CYS A 4 28.87 -16.80 10.54
N GLN A 5 28.76 -17.20 9.27
CA GLN A 5 28.68 -16.25 8.16
C GLN A 5 27.39 -15.42 8.15
N LYS A 6 26.34 -15.86 8.87
CA LYS A 6 25.05 -15.17 8.91
C LYS A 6 24.96 -14.12 10.02
N CYS A 7 25.47 -14.42 11.22
CA CYS A 7 25.33 -13.52 12.38
C CYS A 7 26.67 -13.12 13.04
N GLY A 8 27.80 -13.69 12.63
CA GLY A 8 29.12 -13.38 13.19
C GLY A 8 29.45 -14.04 14.53
N ALA A 9 28.52 -14.82 15.10
CA ALA A 9 28.74 -15.54 16.35
C ALA A 9 29.93 -16.51 16.24
N ARG A 10 30.67 -16.66 17.34
CA ARG A 10 31.82 -17.57 17.41
C ARG A 10 31.33 -19.02 17.52
N LEU A 11 31.91 -19.91 16.73
CA LEU A 11 31.51 -21.31 16.63
C LEU A 11 32.59 -22.21 17.23
N GLU A 12 32.16 -23.28 17.90
CA GLU A 12 33.05 -24.37 18.30
C GLU A 12 33.31 -25.31 17.11
N GLU A 13 34.42 -26.06 17.15
CA GLU A 13 34.89 -26.85 15.99
C GLU A 13 33.95 -28.02 15.63
N ASP A 14 33.04 -28.38 16.53
CA ASP A 14 32.09 -29.49 16.38
C ASP A 14 30.61 -29.03 16.22
N ASP A 15 30.34 -27.71 16.13
CA ASP A 15 28.98 -27.20 16.00
C ASP A 15 28.42 -27.42 14.58
N GLU A 16 27.40 -28.28 14.43
CA GLU A 16 26.68 -28.46 13.16
C GLU A 16 25.71 -27.30 12.84
N PHE A 17 25.30 -26.54 13.86
CA PHE A 17 24.34 -25.44 13.75
C PHE A 17 24.74 -24.28 14.66
N CYS A 18 24.50 -23.06 14.21
CA CYS A 18 24.82 -21.87 14.99
C CYS A 18 23.87 -21.75 16.18
N PRO A 19 24.37 -21.72 17.44
CA PRO A 19 23.51 -21.65 18.61
C PRO A 19 22.73 -20.33 18.71
N GLU A 20 23.23 -19.26 18.10
CA GLU A 20 22.60 -17.93 18.13
C GLU A 20 21.51 -17.74 17.08
N CYS A 21 21.66 -18.30 15.88
CA CYS A 21 20.74 -18.04 14.76
C CYS A 21 20.16 -19.29 14.09
N GLY A 22 20.49 -20.48 14.57
CA GLY A 22 20.00 -21.77 14.06
C GLY A 22 20.51 -22.15 12.67
N SER A 23 21.43 -21.38 12.07
CA SER A 23 21.91 -21.64 10.71
C SER A 23 22.94 -22.77 10.69
N ARG A 24 22.79 -23.72 9.75
CA ARG A 24 23.66 -24.89 9.64
C ARG A 24 25.10 -24.49 9.24
N ILE A 25 26.09 -25.01 9.95
CA ILE A 25 27.51 -24.77 9.76
C ILE A 25 28.08 -26.05 9.17
N GLY A 26 28.37 -26.03 7.88
CA GLY A 26 28.79 -27.24 7.18
C GLY A 26 29.29 -26.93 5.78
N ASN A 27 30.55 -27.22 5.57
CA ASN A 27 31.34 -26.92 4.38
C ASN A 27 30.62 -27.16 3.06
N GLY A 28 30.69 -26.15 2.19
CA GLY A 28 30.32 -26.24 0.80
C GLY A 28 31.08 -27.34 0.07
N LYS A 29 30.42 -28.49 -0.07
CA LYS A 29 30.31 -29.17 -1.36
C LYS A 29 28.84 -29.49 -1.52
N GLN A 30 28.20 -28.81 -2.47
CA GLN A 30 26.92 -29.25 -2.98
C GLN A 30 27.10 -30.68 -3.49
N GLY A 31 26.68 -31.65 -2.68
CA GLY A 31 26.34 -32.97 -3.16
C GLY A 31 25.12 -32.82 -4.06
N ILE A 32 25.35 -32.61 -5.35
CA ILE A 32 24.51 -33.26 -6.35
C ILE A 32 24.51 -34.72 -5.92
N GLN A 33 23.36 -35.28 -5.55
CA GLN A 33 23.21 -36.72 -5.43
C GLN A 33 23.24 -37.30 -6.85
N PRO A 34 24.21 -38.14 -7.23
CA PRO A 34 24.05 -39.07 -8.33
C PRO A 34 23.71 -40.44 -7.73
N THR A 35 23.04 -41.28 -8.53
CA THR A 35 22.68 -42.69 -8.25
C THR A 35 21.28 -42.79 -7.62
N GLU A 36 20.30 -43.48 -8.21
CA GLU A 36 20.43 -44.84 -8.71
C GLU A 36 19.54 -45.16 -9.91
N SER A 37 20.12 -46.00 -10.77
CA SER A 37 19.73 -46.44 -12.09
C SER A 37 18.40 -47.19 -12.16
N ILE A 38 17.52 -46.75 -13.07
CA ILE A 38 16.57 -47.64 -13.73
C ILE A 38 17.24 -48.14 -15.02
N PRO A 39 17.37 -49.45 -15.22
CA PRO A 39 17.99 -50.02 -16.42
C PRO A 39 17.11 -49.80 -17.66
N ALA A 40 17.80 -49.72 -18.78
CA ALA A 40 17.30 -49.63 -20.14
C ALA A 40 16.04 -50.46 -20.41
N ILE A 41 14.92 -49.77 -20.64
CA ILE A 41 13.89 -50.23 -21.59
C ILE A 41 13.73 -49.11 -22.61
N GLU A 42 14.68 -49.07 -23.52
CA GLU A 42 14.60 -48.35 -24.78
C GLU A 42 14.10 -49.35 -25.83
N ALA A 43 12.80 -49.37 -26.08
CA ALA A 43 12.23 -50.03 -27.27
C ALA A 43 10.82 -49.49 -27.55
N GLU A 44 10.80 -48.52 -28.45
CA GLU A 44 9.71 -48.27 -29.41
C GLU A 44 8.34 -47.80 -28.88
N ARG A 45 8.21 -46.48 -28.71
CA ARG A 45 6.95 -45.79 -29.06
C ARG A 45 7.15 -44.39 -29.64
N LYS A 46 8.04 -44.27 -30.63
CA LYS A 46 8.03 -43.13 -31.56
C LYS A 46 7.18 -43.48 -32.80
N LEU A 47 5.87 -43.64 -32.62
CA LEU A 47 4.95 -43.55 -33.75
C LEU A 47 4.20 -42.21 -33.69
N GLN A 48 4.73 -41.28 -34.49
CA GLN A 48 3.98 -40.34 -35.32
C GLN A 48 2.82 -39.59 -34.64
N GLN A 49 3.12 -38.47 -33.97
CA GLN A 49 2.11 -37.45 -33.74
C GLN A 49 1.99 -36.55 -34.99
N PRO A 50 0.78 -36.39 -35.58
CA PRO A 50 0.58 -35.64 -36.80
C PRO A 50 0.75 -34.13 -36.57
N LYS A 51 1.71 -33.54 -37.29
CA LYS A 51 2.00 -32.08 -37.32
C LYS A 51 0.90 -31.27 -38.03
N LYS A 52 -0.38 -31.43 -37.67
CA LYS A 52 -1.51 -30.71 -38.33
C LYS A 52 -2.12 -29.59 -37.47
N HIS A 53 -1.81 -29.51 -36.18
CA HIS A 53 -2.43 -28.51 -35.29
C HIS A 53 -1.77 -27.11 -35.35
N ARG A 54 -0.52 -27.01 -35.79
CA ARG A 54 0.16 -25.71 -35.87
C ARG A 54 -0.46 -24.78 -36.92
N PHE A 55 -0.93 -25.32 -38.03
CA PHE A 55 -1.55 -24.50 -39.08
C PHE A 55 -2.93 -23.96 -38.69
N LEU A 56 -3.74 -24.75 -37.98
CA LEU A 56 -5.07 -24.33 -37.52
C LEU A 56 -4.98 -23.17 -36.51
N SER A 57 -3.98 -23.22 -35.62
CA SER A 57 -3.76 -22.16 -34.63
C SER A 57 -3.40 -20.81 -35.29
N PHE A 58 -2.57 -20.81 -36.33
CA PHE A 58 -2.22 -19.57 -37.05
C PHE A 58 -3.42 -18.96 -37.77
N VAL A 59 -4.30 -19.78 -38.35
CA VAL A 59 -5.52 -19.28 -39.03
C VAL A 59 -6.48 -18.63 -38.03
N LEU A 60 -6.66 -19.21 -36.84
CA LEU A 60 -7.51 -18.63 -35.80
C LEU A 60 -6.99 -17.29 -35.27
N ILE A 61 -5.67 -17.16 -35.12
CA ILE A 61 -5.02 -15.90 -34.69
C ILE A 61 -5.26 -14.80 -35.74
N ILE A 62 -5.10 -15.11 -37.03
CA ILE A 62 -5.34 -14.13 -38.10
C ILE A 62 -6.81 -13.70 -38.12
N ILE A 63 -7.75 -14.64 -37.95
CA ILE A 63 -9.18 -14.32 -37.86
C ILE A 63 -9.46 -13.38 -36.68
N ALA A 64 -8.90 -13.67 -35.49
CA ALA A 64 -9.05 -12.83 -34.31
C ALA A 64 -8.51 -11.40 -34.53
N ILE A 65 -7.34 -11.26 -35.16
CA ILE A 65 -6.76 -9.95 -35.50
C ILE A 65 -7.66 -9.15 -36.44
N VAL A 66 -8.25 -9.81 -37.45
CA VAL A 66 -9.19 -9.14 -38.38
C VAL A 66 -10.46 -8.69 -37.65
N PHE A 67 -11.00 -9.49 -36.73
CA PHE A 67 -12.13 -9.08 -35.90
C PHE A 67 -11.79 -7.91 -34.98
N LEU A 68 -10.61 -7.92 -34.36
CA LEU A 68 -10.14 -6.82 -33.51
C LEU A 68 -9.96 -5.52 -34.30
N ALA A 69 -9.37 -5.59 -35.48
CA ALA A 69 -9.20 -4.42 -36.36
C ALA A 69 -10.55 -3.83 -36.79
N LYS A 70 -11.55 -4.68 -37.08
CA LYS A 70 -12.90 -4.21 -37.38
C LYS A 70 -13.59 -3.57 -36.17
N ALA A 71 -13.43 -4.15 -34.98
CA ALA A 71 -13.98 -3.57 -33.75
C ALA A 71 -13.37 -2.20 -33.45
N CYS A 72 -12.04 -2.04 -33.60
CA CYS A 72 -11.37 -0.75 -33.44
C CYS A 72 -11.88 0.30 -34.44
N ALA A 73 -12.12 -0.07 -35.70
CA ALA A 73 -12.66 0.86 -36.70
C ALA A 73 -14.09 1.32 -36.36
N THR A 74 -14.92 0.45 -35.78
CA THR A 74 -16.28 0.82 -35.35
C THR A 74 -16.33 1.62 -34.06
N PHE A 75 -15.34 1.48 -33.17
CA PHE A 75 -15.29 2.24 -31.92
C PHE A 75 -14.60 3.61 -32.06
N GLY A 76 -13.81 3.82 -33.12
CA GLY A 76 -13.08 5.08 -33.35
C GLY A 76 -13.98 6.32 -33.55
N ASP A 77 -15.22 6.14 -34.01
CA ASP A 77 -16.16 7.25 -34.18
C ASP A 77 -16.88 7.63 -32.87
N TYR A 78 -16.83 6.79 -31.83
CA TYR A 78 -17.50 7.08 -30.55
C TYR A 78 -16.72 8.04 -29.65
N ALA A 79 -15.46 8.35 -29.98
CA ALA A 79 -14.57 9.19 -29.17
C ALA A 79 -14.51 10.67 -29.62
N LYS A 80 -15.32 11.09 -30.60
CA LYS A 80 -15.23 12.45 -31.16
C LYS A 80 -16.11 13.50 -30.50
N ASP A 81 -17.05 13.12 -29.63
CA ASP A 81 -18.02 14.06 -29.05
C ASP A 81 -17.82 14.36 -27.56
N SER A 82 -16.81 13.81 -26.89
CA SER A 82 -16.47 14.21 -25.52
C SER A 82 -15.32 15.21 -25.51
N GLU A 83 -15.54 16.44 -25.98
CA GLU A 83 -14.70 17.55 -25.53
C GLU A 83 -15.00 17.78 -24.04
N PRO A 84 -14.04 17.56 -23.12
CA PRO A 84 -14.22 17.99 -21.75
C PRO A 84 -14.38 19.51 -21.77
N TYR A 85 -15.54 19.99 -21.31
CA TYR A 85 -15.77 21.40 -21.06
C TYR A 85 -14.81 21.85 -19.95
N TYR A 86 -13.63 22.35 -20.34
CA TYR A 86 -12.77 23.08 -19.43
C TYR A 86 -13.23 24.54 -19.43
N GLU A 87 -13.79 24.96 -18.31
CA GLU A 87 -14.04 26.37 -18.05
C GLU A 87 -12.68 27.07 -18.01
N THR A 88 -12.33 27.74 -19.10
CA THR A 88 -11.12 28.56 -19.18
C THR A 88 -11.31 29.75 -18.27
N ALA A 89 -10.83 29.64 -17.04
CA ALA A 89 -10.53 30.80 -16.22
C ALA A 89 -9.57 31.68 -17.03
N SER A 90 -10.10 32.79 -17.54
CA SER A 90 -9.35 33.76 -18.34
C SER A 90 -8.31 34.40 -17.43
N TYR A 91 -7.06 33.97 -17.57
CA TYR A 91 -5.92 34.63 -16.97
C TYR A 91 -5.79 36.02 -17.58
N VAL A 92 -6.19 37.04 -16.81
CA VAL A 92 -5.95 38.44 -17.14
C VAL A 92 -4.48 38.72 -16.80
N PRO A 93 -3.60 39.00 -17.79
CA PRO A 93 -2.24 39.39 -17.48
C PRO A 93 -2.28 40.74 -16.76
N GLU A 94 -1.89 40.76 -15.49
CA GLU A 94 -1.63 42.00 -14.76
C GLU A 94 -0.49 42.75 -15.46
N THR A 95 -0.86 43.78 -16.20
CA THR A 95 0.10 44.71 -16.77
C THR A 95 0.67 45.55 -15.63
N SER A 96 1.93 45.28 -15.30
CA SER A 96 2.70 46.00 -14.30
C SER A 96 2.97 47.44 -14.77
N ASN A 97 2.00 48.33 -14.56
CA ASN A 97 2.26 49.77 -14.55
C ASN A 97 2.64 50.17 -13.13
N SER A 98 3.95 50.23 -12.88
CA SER A 98 4.55 50.75 -11.66
C SER A 98 4.32 52.27 -11.53
N ARG A 99 3.09 52.67 -11.19
CA ARG A 99 2.87 53.94 -10.51
C ARG A 99 3.25 53.76 -9.05
N ILE A 100 4.21 54.56 -8.59
CA ILE A 100 4.46 54.77 -7.17
C ILE A 100 3.20 55.45 -6.61
N VAL A 101 2.25 54.64 -6.17
CA VAL A 101 1.12 55.07 -5.36
C VAL A 101 1.66 55.13 -3.94
N THR A 102 1.80 56.33 -3.39
CA THR A 102 2.03 56.52 -1.97
C THR A 102 0.78 55.99 -1.27
N ILE A 103 0.84 54.74 -0.78
CA ILE A 103 -0.25 54.11 -0.05
C ILE A 103 -0.41 54.92 1.25
N PRO A 104 -1.55 55.61 1.47
CA PRO A 104 -1.79 56.24 2.75
C PRO A 104 -1.80 55.14 3.81
N THR A 105 -1.10 55.40 4.92
CA THR A 105 -0.98 54.48 6.04
C THR A 105 -2.36 53.90 6.35
N PRO A 106 -2.54 52.57 6.26
CA PRO A 106 -3.85 51.98 6.51
C PRO A 106 -4.29 52.39 7.91
N PRO A 107 -5.58 52.74 8.10
CA PRO A 107 -6.10 52.99 9.42
C PRO A 107 -5.79 51.78 10.31
N PRO A 108 -5.53 51.99 11.61
CA PRO A 108 -5.24 50.90 12.53
C PRO A 108 -6.30 49.82 12.37
N ARG A 109 -5.84 48.62 11.99
CA ARG A 109 -6.67 47.47 11.66
C ARG A 109 -7.60 47.23 12.84
N GLU A 110 -8.89 47.51 12.68
CA GLU A 110 -9.89 47.12 13.65
C GLU A 110 -9.77 45.60 13.82
N THR A 111 -9.35 45.18 15.01
CA THR A 111 -9.31 43.78 15.40
C THR A 111 -10.75 43.31 15.47
N PHE A 112 -11.28 42.82 14.35
CA PHE A 112 -12.48 42.01 14.38
C PHE A 112 -12.23 40.88 15.37
N PRO A 113 -13.12 40.65 16.35
CA PRO A 113 -12.99 39.49 17.21
C PRO A 113 -12.90 38.28 16.30
N THR A 114 -11.81 37.51 16.44
CA THR A 114 -11.67 36.21 15.79
C THR A 114 -12.98 35.48 16.05
N PRO A 115 -13.72 35.04 15.01
CA PRO A 115 -14.92 34.23 15.22
C PRO A 115 -14.54 33.16 16.22
N ALA A 116 -15.25 33.11 17.35
CA ALA A 116 -14.96 32.16 18.40
C ALA A 116 -14.83 30.79 17.73
N GLU A 117 -13.63 30.22 17.78
CA GLU A 117 -13.32 28.93 17.19
C GLU A 117 -14.36 27.98 17.78
N VAL A 118 -15.32 27.58 16.94
CA VAL A 118 -16.40 26.70 17.36
C VAL A 118 -15.71 25.40 17.70
N GLN A 119 -15.53 25.14 18.99
CA GLN A 119 -15.01 23.87 19.46
C GLN A 119 -15.98 22.80 19.00
N GLU A 120 -15.55 22.02 18.01
CA GLU A 120 -16.29 20.84 17.61
C GLU A 120 -16.41 19.94 18.85
N PRO A 121 -17.60 19.35 19.09
CA PRO A 121 -17.79 18.48 20.23
C PRO A 121 -16.76 17.35 20.19
N ASP A 122 -16.12 17.07 21.33
CA ASP A 122 -15.17 15.97 21.44
C ASP A 122 -15.89 14.63 21.27
N ARG A 123 -15.83 14.08 20.05
CA ARG A 123 -16.42 12.78 19.70
C ARG A 123 -15.43 11.61 19.88
N SER A 124 -14.32 11.81 20.59
CA SER A 124 -13.28 10.78 20.74
C SER A 124 -13.78 9.49 21.40
N GLU A 125 -14.78 9.57 22.28
CA GLU A 125 -15.40 8.39 22.91
C GLU A 125 -16.11 7.48 21.89
N GLU A 126 -16.63 8.04 20.80
CA GLU A 126 -17.31 7.25 19.76
C GLU A 126 -16.32 6.37 19.00
N CYS A 127 -15.04 6.73 18.98
CA CYS A 127 -13.98 5.93 18.38
C CYS A 127 -13.50 4.77 19.26
N ARG A 128 -14.10 4.56 20.43
CA ARG A 128 -13.76 3.43 21.31
C ARG A 128 -14.07 2.10 20.63
N GLY A 129 -13.07 1.22 20.59
CA GLY A 129 -13.18 -0.11 19.96
C GLY A 129 -13.03 -0.10 18.44
N VAL A 130 -12.64 1.02 17.83
CA VAL A 130 -12.20 1.06 16.43
C VAL A 130 -10.70 0.78 16.38
N ALA A 131 -10.28 -0.20 15.60
CA ALA A 131 -8.86 -0.48 15.39
C ALA A 131 -8.63 -0.96 13.97
N ALA A 132 -7.64 -0.39 13.30
CA ALA A 132 -7.19 -0.80 11.98
C ALA A 132 -5.75 -1.30 12.05
N MET A 133 -5.40 -2.22 11.17
CA MET A 133 -4.03 -2.69 11.00
C MET A 133 -3.70 -2.75 9.51
N ILE A 134 -2.52 -2.28 9.12
CA ILE A 134 -1.99 -2.46 7.78
C ILE A 134 -1.24 -3.79 7.76
N THR A 135 -1.73 -4.78 7.00
CA THR A 135 -1.17 -6.15 7.02
C THR A 135 -0.20 -6.43 5.89
N ASP A 136 -0.31 -5.71 4.78
CA ASP A 136 0.64 -5.75 3.67
C ASP A 136 0.77 -4.33 3.13
N ALA A 137 1.97 -3.95 2.68
CA ALA A 137 2.23 -2.64 2.09
C ALA A 137 3.43 -2.73 1.14
N CYS A 138 3.11 -2.62 -0.15
CA CYS A 138 3.88 -2.97 -1.32
C CYS A 138 4.30 -1.79 -2.23
N GLU A 139 5.57 -1.61 -2.65
CA GLU A 139 5.90 -0.73 -3.81
C GLU A 139 5.95 -1.55 -5.12
N SER A 140 5.08 -1.28 -6.09
CA SER A 140 5.17 -1.92 -7.41
C SER A 140 6.32 -1.35 -8.22
N SER A 141 7.30 -2.18 -8.61
CA SER A 141 8.37 -1.78 -9.53
C SER A 141 7.82 -1.27 -10.88
N GLY A 142 7.91 0.04 -11.12
CA GLY A 142 7.51 0.65 -12.39
C GLY A 142 7.46 2.17 -12.37
N PHE A 143 7.42 2.79 -13.55
CA PHE A 143 7.26 4.26 -13.72
C PHE A 143 5.88 4.77 -13.26
N SER A 144 4.99 3.89 -12.84
CA SER A 144 3.66 4.17 -12.33
C SER A 144 3.51 3.37 -11.05
N VAL A 145 3.89 3.99 -9.93
CA VAL A 145 4.01 3.32 -8.63
C VAL A 145 2.59 3.06 -8.10
N TYR A 146 2.18 1.80 -8.16
CA TYR A 146 1.03 1.32 -7.40
C TYR A 146 1.55 0.93 -6.03
N ASP A 147 1.09 1.63 -5.01
CA ASP A 147 1.31 1.21 -3.64
C ASP A 147 0.06 0.45 -3.20
N TYR A 148 0.19 -0.86 -3.01
CA TYR A 148 -0.90 -1.62 -2.43
C TYR A 148 -0.72 -1.67 -0.93
N PHE A 149 -1.81 -1.56 -0.20
CA PHE A 149 -1.82 -1.96 1.19
C PHE A 149 -3.15 -2.58 1.57
N THR A 150 -3.10 -3.53 2.49
CA THR A 150 -4.28 -4.21 3.01
C THR A 150 -4.57 -3.65 4.39
N VAL A 151 -5.81 -3.21 4.60
CA VAL A 151 -6.27 -2.78 5.92
C VAL A 151 -7.25 -3.81 6.46
N GLU A 152 -6.97 -4.26 7.68
CA GLU A 152 -7.84 -5.15 8.43
C GLU A 152 -8.45 -4.41 9.62
N ASN A 153 -9.77 -4.56 9.79
CA ASN A 153 -10.45 -4.11 10.99
C ASN A 153 -10.19 -5.11 12.13
N THR A 154 -9.43 -4.68 13.13
CA THR A 154 -9.11 -5.46 14.33
C THR A 154 -9.95 -5.03 15.54
N GLY A 155 -10.82 -4.03 15.36
CA GLY A 155 -11.70 -3.49 16.38
C GLY A 155 -13.03 -4.25 16.51
N SER A 156 -13.80 -3.87 17.53
CA SER A 156 -15.17 -4.35 17.76
C SER A 156 -16.23 -3.54 17.01
N ARG A 157 -15.86 -2.43 16.38
CA ARG A 157 -16.76 -1.55 15.61
C ARG A 157 -16.47 -1.64 14.11
N PRO A 158 -17.49 -1.61 13.24
CA PRO A 158 -17.29 -1.55 11.79
C PRO A 158 -16.65 -0.23 11.37
N ILE A 159 -15.81 -0.28 10.32
CA ILE A 159 -15.13 0.90 9.76
C ILE A 159 -15.80 1.23 8.42
N ALA A 160 -16.35 2.43 8.32
CA ALA A 160 -17.07 2.86 7.11
C ALA A 160 -16.12 3.34 6.00
N GLY A 161 -14.89 3.73 6.34
CA GLY A 161 -13.86 4.14 5.42
C GLY A 161 -12.60 4.55 6.15
N PHE A 162 -11.65 5.16 5.46
CA PHE A 162 -10.42 5.65 6.08
C PHE A 162 -9.84 6.84 5.33
N ASN A 163 -9.08 7.69 6.03
CA ASN A 163 -8.17 8.63 5.40
C ASN A 163 -6.78 7.98 5.35
N ALA A 164 -6.18 7.87 4.18
CA ALA A 164 -4.78 7.51 4.07
C ALA A 164 -3.93 8.77 3.98
N ARG A 165 -2.82 8.78 4.71
CA ARG A 165 -1.83 9.84 4.65
C ARG A 165 -0.52 9.23 4.20
N TYR A 166 0.04 9.77 3.13
CA TYR A 166 1.26 9.28 2.51
C TYR A 166 2.40 10.25 2.78
N TYR A 167 3.55 9.68 3.13
CA TYR A 167 4.75 10.44 3.47
C TYR A 167 5.92 9.93 2.64
N THR A 168 6.54 10.82 1.87
CA THR A 168 7.77 10.54 1.10
C THR A 168 9.03 10.96 1.89
N ASP A 169 8.86 11.85 2.87
CA ASP A 169 9.84 12.23 3.88
C ASP A 169 9.13 12.72 5.16
N ALA A 170 9.88 13.24 6.14
CA ALA A 170 9.32 13.67 7.43
C ALA A 170 8.52 14.98 7.35
N ALA A 171 8.67 15.76 6.29
CA ALA A 171 8.03 17.05 6.09
C ALA A 171 6.92 17.01 5.02
N SER A 172 6.93 16.02 4.12
CA SER A 172 5.88 15.81 3.12
C SER A 172 4.73 14.99 3.69
N LYS A 173 3.52 15.53 3.55
CA LYS A 173 2.28 14.88 3.96
C LYS A 173 1.23 15.16 2.89
N ASP A 174 0.81 14.11 2.20
CA ASP A 174 -0.33 14.14 1.29
C ASP A 174 -1.47 13.32 1.89
N ASP A 175 -2.62 13.96 2.03
CA ASP A 175 -3.85 13.36 2.57
C ASP A 175 -4.76 12.92 1.42
N ASP A 176 -5.20 11.67 1.42
CA ASP A 176 -6.20 11.14 0.50
C ASP A 176 -7.35 10.49 1.29
N ARG A 177 -8.58 10.72 0.82
CA ARG A 177 -9.79 10.27 1.50
C ARG A 177 -10.37 9.08 0.78
N LEU A 178 -10.41 7.96 1.48
CA LEU A 178 -10.67 6.66 0.89
C LEU A 178 -11.98 6.09 1.41
N PHE A 179 -13.00 6.19 0.57
CA PHE A 179 -14.31 5.64 0.84
C PHE A 179 -14.39 4.21 0.32
N ALA A 180 -14.02 3.28 1.19
CA ALA A 180 -14.28 1.87 1.00
C ALA A 180 -14.76 1.29 2.34
N PRO A 181 -16.05 0.88 2.46
CA PRO A 181 -16.52 0.24 3.67
C PRO A 181 -15.72 -1.05 3.91
N ILE A 182 -15.11 -1.14 5.11
CA ILE A 182 -14.39 -2.33 5.56
C ILE A 182 -15.27 -3.00 6.62
N ASP A 183 -16.04 -4.01 6.20
CA ASP A 183 -16.67 -4.95 7.13
C ASP A 183 -15.60 -5.74 7.90
N ILE A 184 -16.01 -6.55 8.89
CA ILE A 184 -15.10 -7.45 9.61
C ILE A 184 -14.46 -8.41 8.59
N GLY A 185 -13.20 -8.16 8.23
CA GLY A 185 -12.46 -8.90 7.20
C GLY A 185 -11.38 -8.04 6.53
N ALA A 186 -10.59 -8.64 5.65
CA ALA A 186 -9.57 -7.93 4.87
C ALA A 186 -10.21 -7.24 3.67
N SER A 187 -10.01 -5.93 3.55
CA SER A 187 -10.33 -5.17 2.34
C SER A 187 -9.04 -4.88 1.59
N HIS A 188 -8.91 -5.46 0.39
CA HIS A 188 -7.85 -5.08 -0.54
C HIS A 188 -8.28 -3.83 -1.29
N GLN A 189 -7.59 -2.72 -1.05
CA GLN A 189 -7.78 -1.50 -1.82
C GLN A 189 -6.50 -1.18 -2.59
N TYR A 190 -6.68 -0.69 -3.82
CA TYR A 190 -5.60 -0.37 -4.73
C TYR A 190 -5.49 1.14 -4.84
N TYR A 191 -4.33 1.70 -4.50
CA TYR A 191 -4.06 3.12 -4.64
C TYR A 191 -2.83 3.36 -5.50
N THR A 192 -2.86 4.46 -6.25
CA THR A 192 -1.75 4.86 -7.11
C THR A 192 -1.24 6.18 -6.58
N TYR A 193 -0.06 6.17 -5.99
CA TYR A 193 0.59 7.38 -5.52
C TYR A 193 1.97 7.50 -6.15
N TYR A 194 2.29 8.68 -6.65
CA TYR A 194 3.56 8.93 -7.32
C TYR A 194 4.52 9.59 -6.34
N GLY A 195 5.46 8.83 -5.76
CA GLY A 195 6.43 9.51 -4.89
C GLY A 195 7.45 8.71 -4.09
N GLY A 196 7.49 7.37 -4.15
CA GLY A 196 8.40 6.61 -3.28
C GLY A 196 8.02 6.77 -1.81
N VAL A 197 6.81 6.35 -1.48
CA VAL A 197 6.25 6.42 -0.13
C VAL A 197 7.13 5.67 0.85
N LYS A 198 7.40 6.28 2.00
CA LYS A 198 8.18 5.71 3.10
C LYS A 198 7.32 5.35 4.30
N MET A 199 6.20 6.05 4.48
CA MET A 199 5.26 5.80 5.55
C MET A 199 3.83 6.02 5.07
N ILE A 200 2.94 5.15 5.53
CA ILE A 200 1.50 5.24 5.33
C ILE A 200 0.86 5.33 6.71
N GLU A 201 0.02 6.33 6.93
CA GLU A 201 -0.92 6.37 8.04
C GLU A 201 -2.33 6.11 7.53
N VAL A 202 -3.08 5.25 8.21
CA VAL A 202 -4.51 5.02 7.93
C VAL A 202 -5.30 5.47 9.15
N VAL A 203 -6.21 6.41 8.94
CA VAL A 203 -7.11 6.97 9.96
C VAL A 203 -8.51 6.43 9.72
N PRO A 204 -9.05 5.60 10.62
CA PRO A 204 -10.39 5.03 10.45
C PRO A 204 -11.48 6.11 10.47
N ILE A 205 -12.51 5.89 9.66
CA ILE A 205 -13.76 6.67 9.65
C ILE A 205 -14.90 5.72 10.01
N ILE A 206 -15.72 6.10 10.98
CA ILE A 206 -16.96 5.40 11.33
C ILE A 206 -18.17 6.28 11.00
N VAL A 207 -19.36 5.68 10.99
CA VAL A 207 -20.62 6.41 10.88
C VAL A 207 -21.40 6.25 12.18
N VAL A 208 -21.78 7.38 12.79
CA VAL A 208 -22.58 7.46 14.01
C VAL A 208 -23.77 8.36 13.73
N ASP A 209 -24.98 7.82 13.84
CA ASP A 209 -26.23 8.54 13.56
C ASP A 209 -26.31 9.18 12.17
N GLY A 210 -25.64 8.56 11.18
CA GLY A 210 -25.58 9.05 9.80
C GLY A 210 -24.50 10.11 9.55
N GLU A 211 -23.73 10.47 10.58
CA GLU A 211 -22.61 11.39 10.48
C GLU A 211 -21.27 10.65 10.50
N GLU A 212 -20.30 11.14 9.75
CA GLU A 212 -18.96 10.58 9.68
C GLU A 212 -18.10 11.09 10.83
N VAL A 213 -17.38 10.19 11.47
CA VAL A 213 -16.52 10.48 12.61
C VAL A 213 -15.12 9.95 12.30
N VAL A 214 -14.14 10.86 12.28
CA VAL A 214 -12.74 10.54 12.02
C VAL A 214 -12.06 10.16 13.34
N CYS A 215 -11.46 8.97 13.37
CA CYS A 215 -10.84 8.43 14.57
C CYS A 215 -9.32 8.67 14.60
N ASP A 216 -8.91 9.93 14.76
CA ASP A 216 -7.50 10.35 14.76
C ASP A 216 -6.65 9.77 15.91
N ASN A 217 -7.27 9.17 16.93
CA ASN A 217 -6.56 8.46 18.00
C ASN A 217 -6.25 6.99 17.66
N ASN A 218 -6.82 6.45 16.58
CA ASN A 218 -6.71 5.03 16.21
C ASN A 218 -5.94 4.84 14.89
N ILE A 219 -4.84 5.57 14.73
CA ILE A 219 -4.03 5.58 13.51
C ILE A 219 -3.25 4.27 13.39
N ALA A 220 -3.41 3.59 12.25
CA ALA A 220 -2.53 2.50 11.86
C ALA A 220 -1.36 3.04 11.04
N ARG A 221 -0.13 2.67 11.40
CA ARG A 221 1.09 3.10 10.69
C ARG A 221 1.81 1.93 10.06
N TYR A 222 2.30 2.11 8.84
CA TYR A 222 3.23 1.20 8.19
C TYR A 222 4.43 1.98 7.66
N GLY A 223 5.64 1.45 7.88
CA GLY A 223 6.89 2.10 7.47
C GLY A 223 7.38 3.16 8.47
N ASN A 224 8.32 4.00 8.01
CA ASN A 224 8.92 5.07 8.80
C ASN A 224 9.41 6.16 7.84
N THR A 225 9.16 7.44 8.14
CA THR A 225 9.63 8.59 7.34
C THR A 225 11.15 8.65 7.16
N TYR A 226 11.90 8.03 8.07
CA TYR A 226 13.35 7.89 8.02
C TYR A 226 13.82 6.51 7.52
N GLY A 227 12.88 5.60 7.25
CA GLY A 227 13.15 4.24 6.80
C GLY A 227 13.54 4.15 5.32
N GLU A 228 13.94 2.94 4.93
CA GLU A 228 14.08 2.58 3.52
C GLU A 228 12.71 2.58 2.82
N ARG A 229 12.71 2.61 1.48
CA ARG A 229 11.48 2.50 0.69
C ARG A 229 10.73 1.22 1.05
N LEU A 230 9.41 1.21 0.84
CA LEU A 230 8.60 0.01 0.96
C LEU A 230 9.16 -1.12 0.07
N PRO A 231 9.03 -2.39 0.48
CA PRO A 231 9.58 -3.51 -0.27
C PRO A 231 8.96 -3.61 -1.68
N ASP A 232 9.72 -4.15 -2.64
CA ASP A 232 9.25 -4.33 -4.03
C ASP A 232 8.38 -5.59 -4.17
N CYS A 233 7.19 -5.40 -4.75
CA CYS A 233 6.18 -6.45 -4.92
C CYS A 233 6.50 -7.47 -6.01
N SER A 234 7.39 -7.11 -6.94
CA SER A 234 7.77 -7.97 -8.06
C SER A 234 8.64 -9.17 -7.64
N ALA A 235 9.14 -9.18 -6.39
CA ALA A 235 9.97 -10.25 -5.85
C ALA A 235 9.23 -11.56 -5.53
N GLY A 236 7.90 -11.61 -5.69
CA GLY A 236 7.10 -12.84 -5.66
C GLY A 236 6.27 -13.03 -4.39
N GLY A 237 5.04 -12.53 -4.44
CA GLY A 237 3.96 -12.85 -3.50
C GLY A 237 3.83 -11.89 -2.31
N PRO A 238 2.64 -11.81 -1.68
CA PRO A 238 2.44 -11.02 -0.46
C PRO A 238 3.51 -11.42 0.55
N TYR A 239 4.13 -10.43 1.18
CA TYR A 239 5.30 -10.62 2.02
C TYR A 239 4.91 -11.56 3.18
N GLN A 240 5.22 -12.85 3.06
CA GLN A 240 5.17 -13.77 4.21
C GLN A 240 6.38 -13.44 5.08
N GLY A 241 6.23 -12.38 5.87
CA GLY A 241 7.27 -11.89 6.75
C GLY A 241 7.81 -13.02 7.61
N THR A 242 9.08 -13.36 7.39
CA THR A 242 9.84 -14.14 8.34
C THR A 242 10.26 -13.18 9.46
N GLU A 243 9.43 -13.13 10.50
CA GLU A 243 9.70 -12.67 11.88
C GLU A 243 10.30 -11.29 12.18
N THR A 244 10.64 -10.45 11.19
CA THR A 244 11.05 -9.06 11.44
C THR A 244 10.15 -8.07 10.71
N THR A 245 8.85 -8.14 10.98
CA THR A 245 7.94 -7.03 10.66
C THR A 245 8.40 -5.82 11.47
N PRO A 246 8.69 -4.66 10.88
CA PRO A 246 8.91 -3.44 11.65
C PRO A 246 7.70 -3.25 12.55
N ALA A 247 7.95 -3.07 13.86
CA ALA A 247 6.91 -3.07 14.87
C ALA A 247 5.77 -2.13 14.46
N VAL A 248 4.60 -2.70 14.19
CA VAL A 248 3.35 -1.95 14.04
C VAL A 248 3.13 -1.26 15.38
N THR A 249 3.53 0.01 15.45
CA THR A 249 3.35 0.80 16.65
C THR A 249 1.92 1.30 16.62
N GLN A 250 1.00 0.47 17.14
CA GLN A 250 -0.29 1.00 17.56
C GLN A 250 0.00 1.98 18.70
N THR A 251 -0.09 3.28 18.41
CA THR A 251 -0.27 4.27 19.47
C THR A 251 -1.71 4.18 19.94
N ASN A 252 -2.09 3.06 20.56
CA ASN A 252 -3.31 3.04 21.35
C ASN A 252 -3.02 3.98 22.53
N PRO A 253 -3.79 5.05 22.74
CA PRO A 253 -3.80 5.68 24.05
C PRO A 253 -4.15 4.56 25.02
N SER A 254 -3.30 4.33 26.03
CA SER A 254 -3.58 3.35 27.06
C SER A 254 -4.81 3.85 27.84
N TYR A 255 -6.00 3.59 27.32
CA TYR A 255 -7.24 3.75 28.05
C TYR A 255 -7.22 2.65 29.09
N GLY A 256 -6.75 3.00 30.29
CA GLY A 256 -6.79 2.14 31.45
C GLY A 256 -8.19 1.56 31.57
N TYR A 257 -8.30 0.26 31.39
CA TYR A 257 -9.53 -0.47 31.61
C TYR A 257 -9.74 -0.51 33.12
N ASP A 258 -10.33 0.55 33.67
CA ASP A 258 -10.68 0.59 35.08
C ASP A 258 -11.84 -0.39 35.29
N SER A 259 -11.49 -1.58 35.78
CA SER A 259 -12.39 -2.70 36.00
C SER A 259 -12.93 -2.66 37.42
N THR A 260 -13.49 -1.53 37.84
CA THR A 260 -14.34 -1.50 39.02
C THR A 260 -15.75 -1.87 38.61
N TYR A 261 -15.99 -3.18 38.47
CA TYR A 261 -17.34 -3.71 38.64
C TYR A 261 -17.73 -3.53 40.09
N ASP A 262 -18.56 -2.51 40.34
CA ASP A 262 -19.26 -2.32 41.60
C ASP A 262 -20.18 -3.52 41.82
N THR A 263 -19.79 -4.38 42.77
CA THR A 263 -20.64 -5.44 43.31
C THR A 263 -20.99 -5.02 44.74
N GLY A 264 -21.99 -4.14 44.84
CA GLY A 264 -22.52 -3.62 46.10
C GLY A 264 -23.97 -3.17 45.94
#